data_AF-A0A449AZG5-F1
#
_entry.id   AF-A0A449AZG5-F1
#
_cell.length_a   1.000
_cell.length_b   1.000
_cell.length_c   1.000
_cell.angle_alpha   90.00
_cell.angle_beta   90.00
_cell.angle_gamma   90.00
#
_symmetry.space_group_name_H-M   'P 1'
#
loop_
_entity.id
_entity.type
_entity.pdbx_description
1 polymer ?
#
loop_
_entity_poly.entity_id
_entity_poly.type
_entity_poly.pdbx_seq_one_letter_code
_entity_poly.pdbx_strand_id
1 'polypeptide(L)'
;MKTISIEKYQKLIKDLRKDFFKQPTILIYELFQKLKYHEKDSAFFENNASQIVENLRKSSWEHFYPKEKEFTTKMLKMLIDLQTIKNLSNLESIVWFIENFPEHIYALTLSNTQSRRSRAGKEFEAIIELILIGAGVYLDTQGNVGKSEFIQKGLGKMVDIVSPSVVEYQINKWNAVLISAKTTLRERWQEVPEEMQRTGANTMFLVTLDPNISDDVLRTLYETNIRIVTTKQNQLTNYKNKEIVISFEQLIQICKENNAKWNSFKYSEIQKEQILESLKKQINKYQDQEFIKKYYQKRAKKMNIK
;
A
#
# COMPACT_ATOMS: atom_id res chain seq x y z
N MET A 1 29.24 -17.06 30.87
CA MET A 1 28.96 -16.60 29.48
C MET A 1 27.77 -15.64 29.53
N LYS A 2 27.85 -14.46 28.90
CA LYS A 2 26.67 -13.59 28.74
C LYS A 2 26.13 -13.78 27.33
N THR A 3 25.46 -14.89 27.13
CA THR A 3 24.63 -15.12 25.94
C THR A 3 23.57 -14.03 25.89
N ILE A 4 23.39 -13.38 24.73
CA ILE A 4 22.35 -12.36 24.59
C ILE A 4 20.98 -13.00 24.86
N SER A 5 20.21 -12.45 25.80
CA SER A 5 18.87 -12.98 26.06
C SER A 5 17.96 -12.76 24.85
N ILE A 6 16.95 -13.62 24.70
CA ILE A 6 15.99 -13.55 23.58
C ILE A 6 15.32 -12.17 23.50
N GLU A 7 14.93 -11.59 24.64
CA GLU A 7 14.31 -10.26 24.73
C GLU A 7 15.24 -9.15 24.22
N LYS A 8 16.51 -9.19 24.62
CA LYS A 8 17.53 -8.23 24.17
C LYS A 8 17.76 -8.37 22.67
N TYR A 9 17.80 -9.59 22.16
CA TYR A 9 17.97 -9.83 20.74
C TYR A 9 16.75 -9.37 19.91
N GLN A 10 15.53 -9.61 20.37
CA GLN A 10 14.31 -9.10 19.73
C GLN A 10 14.26 -7.57 19.68
N LYS A 11 14.67 -6.89 20.77
CA LYS A 11 14.78 -5.43 20.79
C LYS A 11 15.83 -4.95 19.78
N LEU A 12 17.00 -5.57 19.78
CA LEU A 12 18.08 -5.26 18.85
C LEU A 12 17.66 -5.43 17.38
N ILE A 13 16.92 -6.51 17.04
CA ILE A 13 16.35 -6.70 15.69
C ILE A 13 15.45 -5.51 15.32
N LYS A 14 14.55 -5.09 16.22
CA LYS A 14 13.61 -3.99 15.96
C LYS A 14 14.35 -2.66 15.73
N ASP A 15 15.35 -2.38 16.55
CA ASP A 15 16.10 -1.13 16.49
C ASP A 15 16.95 -1.07 15.22
N LEU A 16 17.77 -2.08 14.96
CA LEU A 16 18.63 -2.11 13.76
C LEU A 16 17.83 -2.16 12.45
N ARG A 17 16.64 -2.76 12.44
CA ARG A 17 15.80 -2.83 11.23
C ARG A 17 15.35 -1.43 10.77
N LYS A 18 15.05 -0.52 11.70
CA LYS A 18 14.58 0.84 11.37
C LYS A 18 15.63 1.61 10.57
N ASP A 19 16.89 1.45 10.94
CA ASP A 19 18.00 2.15 10.29
C ASP A 19 18.46 1.43 9.01
N PHE A 20 18.33 0.10 8.98
CA PHE A 20 18.81 -0.71 7.86
C PHE A 20 17.90 -0.64 6.62
N PHE A 21 16.58 -0.54 6.81
CA PHE A 21 15.61 -0.54 5.70
C PHE A 21 14.94 0.82 5.54
N LYS A 22 14.91 1.31 4.30
CA LYS A 22 14.08 2.45 3.93
C LYS A 22 12.61 2.16 4.19
N GLN A 23 11.86 3.22 4.50
CA GLN A 23 10.40 3.15 4.59
C GLN A 23 9.79 2.66 3.26
N PRO A 24 8.76 1.79 3.28
CA PRO A 24 8.09 1.26 2.09
C PRO A 24 7.73 2.30 1.03
N THR A 25 7.07 3.38 1.45
CA THR A 25 6.60 4.46 0.57
C THR A 25 7.75 5.19 -0.12
N ILE A 26 8.84 5.44 0.62
CA ILE A 26 10.06 6.07 0.10
C ILE A 26 10.74 5.16 -0.92
N LEU A 27 10.88 3.86 -0.62
CA LEU A 27 11.46 2.90 -1.56
C LEU A 27 10.67 2.84 -2.88
N ILE A 28 9.34 2.76 -2.80
CA ILE A 28 8.48 2.73 -3.99
C ILE A 28 8.61 4.04 -4.79
N TYR A 29 8.66 5.19 -4.14
CA TYR A 29 8.85 6.46 -4.83
C TYR A 29 10.21 6.54 -5.55
N GLU A 30 11.29 6.10 -4.92
CA GLU A 30 12.62 6.04 -5.54
C GLU A 30 12.62 5.10 -6.76
N LEU A 31 11.98 3.94 -6.67
CA LEU A 31 11.86 3.00 -7.79
C LEU A 31 10.99 3.57 -8.91
N PHE A 32 9.91 4.27 -8.57
CA PHE A 32 9.07 5.01 -9.52
C PHE A 32 9.86 6.07 -10.28
N GLN A 33 10.77 6.78 -9.61
CA GLN A 33 11.69 7.70 -10.26
C GLN A 33 12.72 6.98 -11.13
N LYS A 34 13.34 5.92 -10.60
CA LYS A 34 14.34 5.10 -11.32
C LYS A 34 13.80 4.49 -12.60
N LEU A 35 12.53 4.05 -12.59
CA LEU A 35 11.83 3.52 -13.76
C LEU A 35 11.25 4.63 -14.67
N LYS A 36 11.53 5.90 -14.37
CA LYS A 36 11.10 7.08 -15.14
C LYS A 36 9.58 7.24 -15.28
N TYR A 37 8.80 6.70 -14.34
CA TYR A 37 7.35 6.89 -14.37
C TYR A 37 6.94 8.33 -14.04
N HIS A 38 7.73 9.04 -13.23
CA HIS A 38 7.51 10.46 -12.93
C HIS A 38 7.59 11.41 -14.14
N GLU A 39 8.16 10.95 -15.26
CA GLU A 39 8.27 11.69 -16.52
C GLU A 39 7.10 11.40 -17.48
N LYS A 40 6.25 10.41 -17.16
CA LYS A 40 5.15 9.98 -18.02
C LYS A 40 3.92 10.85 -17.84
N ASP A 41 3.14 10.97 -18.90
CA ASP A 41 1.87 11.69 -18.88
C ASP A 41 0.71 10.84 -18.33
N SER A 42 -0.44 11.48 -18.14
CA SER A 42 -1.66 10.84 -17.62
C SER A 42 -2.10 9.63 -18.46
N ALA A 43 -2.02 9.75 -19.79
CA ALA A 43 -2.45 8.71 -20.72
C ALA A 43 -1.60 7.43 -20.56
N PHE A 44 -0.31 7.57 -20.25
CA PHE A 44 0.53 6.41 -19.97
C PHE A 44 0.02 5.62 -18.76
N PHE A 45 -0.34 6.28 -17.66
CA PHE A 45 -0.87 5.62 -16.46
C PHE A 45 -2.22 4.96 -16.73
N GLU A 46 -3.10 5.64 -17.46
CA GLU A 46 -4.43 5.14 -17.83
C GLU A 46 -4.35 3.82 -18.62
N ASN A 47 -3.36 3.69 -19.49
CA ASN A 47 -3.23 2.55 -20.39
C ASN A 47 -2.31 1.43 -19.86
N ASN A 48 -1.47 1.70 -18.85
CA ASN A 48 -0.41 0.80 -18.43
C ASN A 48 -0.38 0.54 -16.91
N ALA A 49 -1.46 0.82 -16.19
CA ALA A 49 -1.51 0.73 -14.73
C ALA A 49 -1.10 -0.67 -14.20
N SER A 50 -1.62 -1.73 -14.81
CA SER A 50 -1.29 -3.12 -14.46
C SER A 50 0.21 -3.40 -14.62
N GLN A 51 0.79 -2.95 -15.74
CA GLN A 51 2.22 -3.12 -16.01
C GLN A 51 3.09 -2.34 -15.01
N ILE A 52 2.67 -1.13 -14.63
CA ILE A 52 3.37 -0.31 -13.63
C ILE A 52 3.35 -1.02 -12.27
N VAL A 53 2.21 -1.57 -11.87
CA VAL A 53 2.07 -2.35 -10.63
C VAL A 53 3.04 -3.53 -10.63
N GLU A 54 3.04 -4.34 -11.69
CA GLU A 54 3.90 -5.52 -11.81
C GLU A 54 5.39 -5.14 -11.78
N ASN A 55 5.78 -4.10 -12.52
CA ASN A 55 7.17 -3.64 -12.59
C ASN A 55 7.69 -3.08 -11.26
N LEU A 56 6.88 -2.26 -10.57
CA LEU A 56 7.26 -1.71 -9.27
C LEU A 56 7.34 -2.81 -8.20
N ARG A 57 6.42 -3.77 -8.21
CA ARG A 57 6.46 -4.92 -7.30
C ARG A 57 7.70 -5.78 -7.52
N LYS A 58 8.01 -6.10 -8.78
CA LYS A 58 9.21 -6.86 -9.15
C LYS A 58 10.48 -6.12 -8.72
N SER A 59 10.60 -4.85 -9.09
CA SER A 59 11.76 -4.01 -8.75
C SER A 59 11.94 -3.84 -7.25
N SER A 60 10.84 -3.69 -6.50
CA SER A 60 10.88 -3.59 -5.03
C SER A 60 11.42 -4.87 -4.41
N TRP A 61 10.94 -6.03 -4.87
CA TRP A 61 11.41 -7.32 -4.38
C TRP A 61 12.89 -7.55 -4.70
N GLU A 62 13.32 -7.26 -5.92
CA GLU A 62 14.71 -7.38 -6.36
C GLU A 62 15.66 -6.48 -5.55
N HIS A 63 15.19 -5.32 -5.10
CA HIS A 63 15.97 -4.42 -4.24
C HIS A 63 15.94 -4.81 -2.76
N PHE A 64 14.78 -5.25 -2.26
CA PHE A 64 14.57 -5.57 -0.85
C PHE A 64 15.21 -6.91 -0.45
N TYR A 65 15.03 -7.96 -1.25
CA TYR A 65 15.41 -9.32 -0.88
C TYR A 65 16.93 -9.49 -0.60
N PRO A 66 17.85 -8.96 -1.43
CA PRO A 66 19.28 -9.03 -1.14
C PRO A 66 19.64 -8.30 0.17
N LYS A 67 19.04 -7.14 0.43
CA LYS A 67 19.24 -6.38 1.67
C LYS A 67 18.71 -7.13 2.88
N GLU A 68 17.57 -7.81 2.76
CA GLU A 68 17.05 -8.62 3.84
C GLU A 68 17.93 -9.83 4.13
N LYS A 69 18.50 -10.45 3.10
CA LYS A 69 19.51 -11.51 3.26
C LYS A 69 20.75 -10.99 4.00
N GLU A 70 21.24 -9.81 3.64
CA GLU A 70 22.37 -9.15 4.32
C GLU A 70 22.04 -8.87 5.78
N PHE A 71 20.89 -8.24 6.05
CA PHE A 71 20.42 -7.97 7.41
C PHE A 71 20.32 -9.24 8.25
N THR A 72 19.70 -10.29 7.70
CA THR A 72 19.53 -11.58 8.37
C THR A 72 20.88 -12.19 8.72
N THR A 73 21.82 -12.17 7.78
CA THR A 73 23.19 -12.65 8.00
C THR A 73 23.90 -11.85 9.08
N LYS A 74 23.76 -10.52 9.05
CA LYS A 74 24.33 -9.62 10.06
C LYS A 74 23.78 -9.95 11.46
N MET A 75 22.47 -10.13 11.59
CA MET A 75 21.84 -10.44 12.87
C MET A 75 22.28 -11.80 13.42
N LEU A 76 22.33 -12.84 12.58
CA LEU A 76 22.81 -14.17 12.99
C LEU A 76 24.27 -14.14 13.44
N LYS A 77 25.13 -13.37 12.76
CA LYS A 77 26.54 -13.21 13.17
C LYS A 77 26.69 -12.62 14.57
N MET A 78 25.72 -11.82 15.06
CA MET A 78 25.77 -11.27 16.42
C MET A 78 25.56 -12.31 17.52
N LEU A 79 25.08 -13.51 17.17
CA LEU A 79 24.89 -14.63 18.11
C LEU A 79 26.16 -15.48 18.23
N ILE A 80 27.12 -15.33 17.32
CA ILE A 80 28.35 -16.13 17.31
C ILE A 80 29.24 -15.71 18.49
N ASP A 81 29.54 -16.65 19.38
CA ASP A 81 30.54 -16.47 20.43
C ASP A 81 31.86 -17.14 20.03
N LEU A 82 32.78 -16.33 19.49
CA LEU A 82 34.11 -16.78 19.06
C LEU A 82 34.91 -17.45 20.18
N GLN A 83 34.73 -17.05 21.44
CA GLN A 83 35.46 -17.65 22.56
C GLN A 83 34.97 -19.06 22.88
N THR A 84 33.68 -19.32 22.65
CA THR A 84 33.09 -20.65 22.83
C THR A 84 33.46 -21.57 21.66
N ILE A 85 33.35 -21.09 20.41
CA ILE A 85 33.55 -21.96 19.25
C ILE A 85 35.02 -22.19 18.86
N LYS A 86 35.98 -21.41 19.37
CA LYS A 86 37.42 -21.53 19.00
C LYS A 86 38.03 -22.92 19.25
N ASN A 87 37.46 -23.68 20.19
CA ASN A 87 37.95 -25.00 20.58
C ASN A 87 37.14 -26.15 19.96
N LEU A 88 36.12 -25.83 19.16
CA LEU A 88 35.24 -26.80 18.52
C LEU A 88 35.69 -27.01 17.06
N SER A 89 35.48 -28.20 16.52
CA SER A 89 35.56 -28.42 15.08
C SER A 89 34.50 -27.60 14.33
N ASN A 90 34.63 -27.50 13.00
CA ASN A 90 33.64 -26.82 12.17
C ASN A 90 32.23 -27.42 12.32
N LEU A 91 32.13 -28.75 12.40
CA LEU A 91 30.85 -29.45 12.57
C LEU A 91 30.26 -29.17 13.95
N GLU A 92 31.06 -29.30 15.01
CA GLU A 92 30.64 -29.03 16.39
C GLU A 92 30.23 -27.56 16.58
N SER A 93 30.89 -26.61 15.91
CA SER A 93 30.52 -25.19 15.95
C SER A 93 29.14 -24.93 15.34
N ILE A 94 28.80 -25.60 14.25
CA ILE A 94 27.48 -25.51 13.62
C ILE A 94 26.43 -26.13 14.54
N VAL A 95 26.69 -27.33 15.08
CA VAL A 95 25.81 -28.03 16.02
C VAL A 95 25.56 -27.15 17.26
N TRP A 96 26.61 -26.61 17.86
CA TRP A 96 26.51 -25.70 18.99
C TRP A 96 25.61 -24.50 18.67
N PHE A 97 25.77 -23.88 17.50
CA PHE A 97 24.96 -22.72 17.11
C PHE A 97 23.47 -23.05 16.98
N ILE A 98 23.12 -24.18 16.34
CA ILE A 98 21.71 -24.57 16.14
C ILE A 98 21.05 -25.04 17.44
N GLU A 99 21.80 -25.63 18.37
CA GLU A 99 21.29 -26.08 19.67
C GLU A 99 21.11 -24.92 20.66
N ASN A 100 22.00 -23.92 20.63
CA ASN A 100 22.00 -22.83 21.62
C ASN A 100 21.12 -21.64 21.22
N PHE A 101 20.82 -21.46 19.92
CA PHE A 101 20.06 -20.30 19.44
C PHE A 101 18.78 -20.61 18.64
N PRO A 102 18.05 -21.73 18.86
CA PRO A 102 16.86 -22.02 18.06
C PRO A 102 15.78 -20.92 18.22
N GLU A 103 15.59 -20.40 19.44
CA GLU A 103 14.62 -19.34 19.71
C GLU A 103 15.01 -18.01 19.07
N HIS A 104 16.29 -17.65 19.07
CA HIS A 104 16.79 -16.42 18.44
C HIS A 104 16.66 -16.48 16.92
N ILE A 105 17.00 -17.62 16.32
CA ILE A 105 16.81 -17.87 14.88
C ILE A 105 15.32 -17.77 14.53
N TYR A 106 14.46 -18.40 15.31
CA TYR A 106 13.01 -18.31 15.14
C TYR A 106 12.50 -16.87 15.27
N ALA A 107 12.92 -16.13 16.29
CA ALA A 107 12.51 -14.74 16.49
C ALA A 107 12.94 -13.83 15.33
N LEU A 108 14.14 -14.01 14.78
CA LEU A 108 14.60 -13.27 13.60
C LEU A 108 13.77 -13.60 12.36
N THR A 109 13.53 -14.88 12.08
CA THR A 109 12.77 -15.32 10.90
C THR A 109 11.28 -14.91 10.98
N LEU A 110 10.69 -14.97 12.17
CA LEU A 110 9.35 -14.45 12.44
C LEU A 110 9.31 -12.92 12.24
N SER A 111 10.29 -12.19 12.80
CA SER A 111 10.40 -10.74 12.61
C SER A 111 10.52 -10.35 11.13
N ASN A 112 11.33 -11.07 10.36
CA ASN A 112 11.44 -10.88 8.91
C ASN A 112 10.10 -11.10 8.22
N THR A 113 9.40 -12.20 8.53
CA THR A 113 8.10 -12.51 7.91
C THR A 113 7.04 -11.45 8.22
N GLN A 114 6.95 -10.99 9.48
CA GLN A 114 6.00 -9.94 9.85
C GLN A 114 6.35 -8.59 9.20
N SER A 115 7.64 -8.27 9.12
CA SER A 115 8.14 -7.11 8.36
C SER A 115 7.72 -7.22 6.89
N ARG A 116 7.97 -8.34 6.21
CA ARG A 116 7.55 -8.55 4.81
C ARG A 116 6.06 -8.35 4.61
N ARG A 117 5.20 -8.90 5.49
CA ARG A 117 3.74 -8.74 5.41
C ARG A 117 3.32 -7.28 5.50
N SER A 118 3.83 -6.56 6.50
CA SER A 118 3.52 -5.14 6.69
C SER A 118 4.03 -4.29 5.51
N ARG A 119 5.27 -4.52 5.07
CA ARG A 119 5.87 -3.82 3.93
C ARG A 119 5.12 -4.09 2.64
N ALA A 120 4.80 -5.35 2.34
CA ALA A 120 4.11 -5.71 1.12
C ALA A 120 2.74 -5.00 0.98
N GLY A 121 2.02 -4.80 2.09
CA GLY A 121 0.80 -3.99 2.12
C GLY A 121 1.09 -2.51 1.83
N LYS A 122 1.99 -1.89 2.59
CA LYS A 122 2.33 -0.46 2.42
C LYS A 122 2.95 -0.11 1.07
N GLU A 123 3.77 -0.99 0.51
CA GLU A 123 4.29 -0.83 -0.84
C GLU A 123 3.16 -0.90 -1.87
N PHE A 124 2.19 -1.79 -1.68
CA PHE A 124 1.07 -1.91 -2.61
C PHE A 124 0.13 -0.70 -2.57
N GLU A 125 -0.23 -0.23 -1.38
CA GLU A 125 -0.97 1.03 -1.19
C GLU A 125 -0.27 2.21 -1.90
N ALA A 126 1.05 2.35 -1.71
CA ALA A 126 1.84 3.42 -2.31
C ALA A 126 1.88 3.34 -3.85
N ILE A 127 1.97 2.12 -4.40
CA ILE A 127 1.91 1.92 -5.85
C ILE A 127 0.54 2.37 -6.40
N ILE A 128 -0.56 2.00 -5.74
CA ILE A 128 -1.92 2.39 -6.15
C ILE A 128 -2.09 3.91 -6.08
N GLU A 129 -1.60 4.55 -5.02
CA GLU A 129 -1.59 6.01 -4.90
C GLU A 129 -0.86 6.67 -6.08
N LEU A 130 0.34 6.19 -6.42
CA LEU A 130 1.15 6.75 -7.51
C LEU A 130 0.51 6.58 -8.89
N ILE A 131 -0.12 5.44 -9.19
CA ILE A 131 -0.79 5.24 -10.49
C ILE A 131 -2.02 6.15 -10.63
N LEU A 132 -2.78 6.36 -9.55
CA LEU A 132 -3.96 7.23 -9.56
C LEU A 132 -3.54 8.70 -9.68
N ILE A 133 -2.52 9.13 -8.92
CA ILE A 133 -1.91 10.46 -9.04
C ILE A 133 -1.40 10.68 -10.47
N GLY A 134 -0.68 9.70 -11.03
CA GLY A 134 -0.14 9.77 -12.38
C GLY A 134 -1.22 9.91 -13.45
N ALA A 135 -2.34 9.19 -13.30
CA ALA A 135 -3.52 9.31 -14.14
C ALA A 135 -4.36 10.58 -13.90
N GLY A 136 -3.90 11.49 -13.02
CA GLY A 136 -4.60 12.73 -12.71
C GLY A 136 -5.91 12.56 -11.95
N VAL A 137 -6.13 11.39 -11.32
CA VAL A 137 -7.31 11.13 -10.49
C VAL A 137 -7.22 11.94 -9.20
N TYR A 138 -8.25 12.73 -8.89
CA TYR A 138 -8.41 13.36 -7.58
C TYR A 138 -8.66 12.29 -6.51
N LEU A 139 -7.90 12.37 -5.43
CA LEU A 139 -8.00 11.45 -4.31
C LEU A 139 -7.46 12.07 -3.02
N ASP A 140 -7.94 11.52 -1.91
CA ASP A 140 -7.33 11.59 -0.60
C ASP A 140 -6.98 10.18 -0.13
N THR A 141 -5.84 10.00 0.54
CA THR A 141 -5.46 8.73 1.17
C THR A 141 -5.45 8.86 2.68
N GLN A 142 -5.69 7.75 3.39
CA GLN A 142 -5.51 7.70 4.84
C GLN A 142 -4.10 8.10 5.27
N GLY A 143 -3.10 7.74 4.45
CA GLY A 143 -1.71 8.12 4.70
C GLY A 143 -1.52 9.63 4.71
N ASN A 144 -2.29 10.38 3.90
CA ASN A 144 -2.08 11.80 3.64
C ASN A 144 -2.90 12.71 4.54
N VAL A 145 -4.17 12.39 4.70
CA VAL A 145 -5.13 13.18 5.47
C VAL A 145 -5.16 12.74 6.94
N GLY A 146 -4.74 11.50 7.21
CA GLY A 146 -4.64 10.96 8.55
C GLY A 146 -5.85 10.10 8.92
N LYS A 147 -5.57 9.00 9.62
CA LYS A 147 -6.57 7.99 9.99
C LYS A 147 -7.72 8.55 10.85
N SER A 148 -7.42 9.51 11.72
CA SER A 148 -8.41 10.17 12.57
C SER A 148 -9.44 10.94 11.75
N GLU A 149 -9.03 11.61 10.68
CA GLU A 149 -9.92 12.41 9.84
C GLU A 149 -10.86 11.51 9.04
N PHE A 150 -10.37 10.38 8.51
CA PHE A 150 -11.23 9.36 7.88
C PHE A 150 -12.29 8.84 8.86
N ILE A 151 -11.89 8.43 10.07
CA ILE A 151 -12.80 7.90 11.08
C ILE A 151 -13.85 8.93 11.50
N GLN A 152 -13.44 10.19 11.75
CA GLN A 152 -14.36 11.27 12.11
C GLN A 152 -15.41 11.54 11.02
N LYS A 153 -15.05 11.28 9.75
CA LYS A 153 -15.92 11.44 8.59
C LYS A 153 -16.68 10.15 8.24
N GLY A 154 -16.68 9.15 9.14
CA GLY A 154 -17.41 7.90 8.97
C GLY A 154 -16.76 6.90 8.00
N LEU A 155 -15.55 7.17 7.51
CA LEU A 155 -14.80 6.23 6.68
C LEU A 155 -14.09 5.18 7.55
N GLY A 156 -14.10 3.94 7.05
CA GLY A 156 -13.61 2.78 7.78
C GLY A 156 -12.11 2.75 7.90
N LYS A 157 -11.61 1.95 8.86
CA LYS A 157 -10.17 1.70 8.93
C LYS A 157 -9.65 1.02 7.67
N MET A 158 -10.53 0.33 6.93
CA MET A 158 -10.21 -0.47 5.75
C MET A 158 -10.22 0.31 4.44
N VAL A 159 -10.71 1.55 4.42
CA VAL A 159 -10.72 2.39 3.22
C VAL A 159 -9.37 3.11 3.13
N ASP A 160 -8.53 2.73 2.16
CA ASP A 160 -7.20 3.31 1.99
C ASP A 160 -7.25 4.64 1.22
N ILE A 161 -8.13 4.72 0.22
CA ILE A 161 -8.24 5.85 -0.72
C ILE A 161 -9.71 6.21 -0.94
N VAL A 162 -9.97 7.52 -1.01
CA VAL A 162 -11.26 8.10 -1.41
C VAL A 162 -11.06 9.01 -2.60
N SER A 163 -11.84 8.82 -3.66
CA SER A 163 -11.85 9.68 -4.85
C SER A 163 -13.24 10.31 -5.04
N PRO A 164 -13.36 11.65 -5.21
CA PRO A 164 -12.26 12.62 -5.35
C PRO A 164 -11.58 13.03 -4.03
N SER A 165 -12.29 13.00 -2.91
CA SER A 165 -11.77 13.40 -1.60
C SER A 165 -12.75 13.04 -0.48
N VAL A 166 -12.30 13.16 0.77
CA VAL A 166 -13.15 12.95 1.96
C VAL A 166 -14.28 13.99 2.04
N VAL A 167 -14.06 15.23 1.57
CA VAL A 167 -15.07 16.29 1.57
C VAL A 167 -16.23 15.96 0.63
N GLU A 168 -15.94 15.63 -0.62
CA GLU A 168 -16.94 15.21 -1.60
C GLU A 168 -17.68 13.94 -1.17
N TYR A 169 -17.00 13.00 -0.50
CA TYR A 169 -17.66 11.85 0.11
C TYR A 169 -18.71 12.25 1.15
N GLN A 170 -18.47 13.29 1.97
CA GLN A 170 -19.50 13.80 2.89
C GLN A 170 -20.66 14.49 2.17
N ILE A 171 -20.37 15.20 1.08
CA ILE A 171 -21.39 15.89 0.29
C ILE A 171 -22.32 14.88 -0.39
N ASN A 172 -21.72 13.90 -1.08
CA ASN A 172 -22.47 12.88 -1.80
C ASN A 172 -21.68 11.56 -1.88
N LYS A 173 -21.97 10.66 -0.94
CA LYS A 173 -21.39 9.31 -0.86
C LYS A 173 -21.60 8.46 -2.11
N TRP A 174 -22.64 8.72 -2.90
CA TRP A 174 -22.94 7.97 -4.12
C TRP A 174 -22.03 8.34 -5.29
N ASN A 175 -21.48 9.56 -5.28
CA ASN A 175 -20.53 10.05 -6.27
C ASN A 175 -19.10 10.07 -5.71
N ALA A 176 -18.81 9.15 -4.79
CA ALA A 176 -17.47 8.90 -4.28
C ALA A 176 -17.08 7.45 -4.56
N VAL A 177 -15.80 7.25 -4.85
CA VAL A 177 -15.19 5.94 -5.07
C VAL A 177 -14.33 5.62 -3.86
N LEU A 178 -14.62 4.50 -3.20
CA LEU A 178 -13.83 3.98 -2.08
C LEU A 178 -12.94 2.85 -2.57
N ILE A 179 -11.67 2.84 -2.17
CA ILE A 179 -10.70 1.82 -2.56
C ILE A 179 -10.05 1.25 -1.30
N SER A 180 -10.02 -0.07 -1.21
CA SER A 180 -9.28 -0.85 -0.21
C SER A 180 -8.26 -1.74 -0.91
N ALA A 181 -7.06 -1.89 -0.35
CA ALA A 181 -5.96 -2.64 -0.96
C ALA A 181 -5.54 -3.82 -0.08
N LYS A 182 -5.55 -5.03 -0.66
CA LYS A 182 -5.04 -6.24 -0.04
C LYS A 182 -4.23 -7.02 -1.05
N THR A 183 -2.93 -7.25 -0.83
CA THR A 183 -2.09 -8.01 -1.78
C THR A 183 -2.61 -9.42 -2.05
N THR A 184 -3.08 -10.10 -1.00
CA THR A 184 -3.82 -11.37 -1.05
C THR A 184 -5.05 -11.24 -0.17
N LEU A 185 -6.13 -11.95 -0.48
CA LEU A 185 -7.37 -11.89 0.29
C LEU A 185 -7.39 -12.90 1.43
N ARG A 186 -7.20 -14.19 1.11
CA ARG A 186 -7.45 -15.32 2.04
C ARG A 186 -8.82 -15.17 2.72
N GLU A 187 -8.95 -15.35 4.03
CA GLU A 187 -10.17 -15.07 4.80
C GLU A 187 -10.42 -13.56 5.06
N ARG A 188 -9.39 -12.71 4.89
CA ARG A 188 -9.42 -11.30 5.29
C ARG A 188 -10.29 -10.40 4.39
N TRP A 189 -10.92 -10.95 3.34
CA TRP A 189 -11.93 -10.19 2.58
C TRP A 189 -13.21 -10.00 3.38
N GLN A 190 -13.48 -10.83 4.38
CA GLN A 190 -14.69 -10.77 5.22
C GLN A 190 -14.82 -9.44 5.99
N GLU A 191 -13.69 -8.78 6.26
CA GLU A 191 -13.64 -7.45 6.89
C GLU A 191 -14.23 -6.34 6.00
N VAL A 192 -14.30 -6.55 4.68
CA VAL A 192 -14.65 -5.52 3.70
C VAL A 192 -16.17 -5.31 3.58
N PRO A 193 -17.02 -6.36 3.52
CA PRO A 193 -18.48 -6.21 3.59
C PRO A 193 -19.00 -5.43 4.82
N GLU A 194 -18.44 -5.71 6.01
CA GLU A 194 -18.82 -5.02 7.25
C GLU A 194 -18.58 -3.50 7.13
N GLU A 195 -17.44 -3.11 6.58
CA GLU A 195 -17.11 -1.71 6.36
C GLU A 195 -17.96 -1.08 5.25
N MET A 196 -18.28 -1.83 4.20
CA MET A 196 -19.14 -1.34 3.12
C MET A 196 -20.51 -0.90 3.66
N GLN A 197 -21.14 -1.74 4.47
CA GLN A 197 -22.42 -1.44 5.12
C GLN A 197 -22.34 -0.18 5.99
N ARG A 198 -21.23 0.01 6.70
CA ARG A 198 -21.02 1.17 7.59
C ARG A 198 -20.81 2.48 6.82
N THR A 199 -20.16 2.44 5.65
CA THR A 199 -19.85 3.65 4.87
C THR A 199 -21.09 4.22 4.18
N GLY A 200 -22.02 3.38 3.73
CA GLY A 200 -23.16 3.80 2.89
C GLY A 200 -22.73 4.37 1.54
N ALA A 201 -21.54 4.01 1.05
CA ALA A 201 -21.12 4.29 -0.31
C ALA A 201 -21.89 3.39 -1.31
N ASN A 202 -21.94 3.79 -2.58
CA ASN A 202 -22.58 2.98 -3.61
C ASN A 202 -21.74 1.76 -4.00
N THR A 203 -20.42 1.92 -4.09
CA THR A 203 -19.51 0.85 -4.48
C THR A 203 -18.16 1.04 -3.81
N MET A 204 -17.56 -0.06 -3.38
CA MET A 204 -16.17 -0.11 -2.94
C MET A 204 -15.36 -1.02 -3.86
N PHE A 205 -14.13 -0.63 -4.15
CA PHE A 205 -13.20 -1.40 -4.95
C PHE A 205 -12.17 -2.05 -4.04
N LEU A 206 -12.14 -3.38 -4.05
CA LEU A 206 -11.12 -4.17 -3.36
C LEU A 206 -10.03 -4.55 -4.34
N VAL A 207 -8.91 -3.84 -4.24
CA VAL A 207 -7.73 -4.02 -5.09
C VAL A 207 -6.89 -5.17 -4.54
N THR A 208 -6.51 -6.11 -5.40
CA THR A 208 -5.74 -7.30 -5.01
C THR A 208 -4.84 -7.82 -6.12
N LEU A 209 -3.83 -8.62 -5.74
CA LEU A 209 -3.00 -9.41 -6.64
C LEU A 209 -3.25 -10.91 -6.46
N ASP A 210 -4.25 -11.28 -5.66
CA ASP A 210 -4.64 -12.68 -5.44
C ASP A 210 -5.13 -13.29 -6.76
N PRO A 211 -4.56 -14.42 -7.22
CA PRO A 211 -5.05 -15.13 -8.40
C PRO A 211 -6.10 -16.19 -8.06
N ASN A 212 -6.34 -16.47 -6.78
CA ASN A 212 -7.10 -17.64 -6.33
C ASN A 212 -8.30 -17.23 -5.46
N ILE A 213 -9.19 -16.41 -6.02
CA ILE A 213 -10.45 -16.03 -5.34
C ILE A 213 -11.54 -16.96 -5.85
N SER A 214 -12.24 -17.65 -4.94
CA SER A 214 -13.30 -18.58 -5.32
C SER A 214 -14.56 -17.86 -5.81
N ASP A 215 -15.38 -18.56 -6.59
CA ASP A 215 -16.63 -18.03 -7.13
C ASP A 215 -17.63 -17.64 -6.04
N ASP A 216 -17.68 -18.38 -4.95
CA ASP A 216 -18.54 -18.04 -3.81
C ASP A 216 -18.12 -16.72 -3.17
N VAL A 217 -16.80 -16.49 -3.01
CA VAL A 217 -16.28 -15.22 -2.48
C VAL A 217 -16.59 -14.07 -3.44
N LEU A 218 -16.40 -14.27 -4.74
CA LEU A 218 -16.75 -13.28 -5.75
C LEU A 218 -18.24 -12.94 -5.70
N ARG A 219 -19.12 -13.93 -5.58
CA ARG A 219 -20.57 -13.70 -5.46
C ARG A 219 -20.91 -12.91 -4.19
N THR A 220 -20.35 -13.27 -3.05
CA THR A 220 -20.60 -12.53 -1.79
C THR A 220 -20.12 -11.07 -1.87
N LEU A 221 -18.96 -10.83 -2.49
CA LEU A 221 -18.47 -9.46 -2.70
C LEU A 221 -19.39 -8.69 -3.67
N TYR A 222 -19.90 -9.35 -4.71
CA TYR A 222 -20.86 -8.75 -5.64
C TYR A 222 -22.14 -8.29 -4.94
N GLU A 223 -22.74 -9.18 -4.16
CA GLU A 223 -23.98 -8.96 -3.41
C GLU A 223 -23.85 -7.83 -2.38
N THR A 224 -22.61 -7.51 -1.99
CA THR A 224 -22.28 -6.45 -1.03
C THR A 224 -21.74 -5.18 -1.71
N ASN A 225 -21.92 -5.03 -3.02
CA ASN A 225 -21.47 -3.89 -3.82
C ASN A 225 -19.95 -3.64 -3.77
N ILE A 226 -19.17 -4.72 -3.65
CA ILE A 226 -17.72 -4.68 -3.70
C ILE A 226 -17.25 -5.26 -5.03
N ARG A 227 -16.45 -4.50 -5.78
CA ARG A 227 -15.84 -4.97 -7.02
C ARG A 227 -14.37 -5.29 -6.81
N ILE A 228 -13.89 -6.39 -7.40
CA ILE A 228 -12.48 -6.74 -7.35
C ILE A 228 -11.73 -5.97 -8.42
N VAL A 229 -10.57 -5.43 -8.07
CA VAL A 229 -9.64 -4.83 -9.03
C VAL A 229 -8.32 -5.58 -8.98
N THR A 230 -7.80 -5.97 -10.13
CA THR A 230 -6.54 -6.71 -10.24
C THR A 230 -5.76 -6.32 -11.49
N THR A 231 -4.62 -6.94 -11.75
CA THR A 231 -3.88 -6.70 -13.00
C THR A 231 -4.64 -7.28 -14.18
N LYS A 232 -4.52 -6.64 -15.35
CA LYS A 232 -5.13 -7.11 -16.59
C LYS A 232 -4.76 -8.57 -16.90
N GLN A 233 -3.51 -8.96 -16.64
CA GLN A 233 -3.08 -10.35 -16.83
C GLN A 233 -3.83 -11.30 -15.87
N ASN A 234 -3.94 -10.96 -14.59
CA ASN A 234 -4.63 -11.78 -13.60
C ASN A 234 -6.14 -11.90 -13.91
N GLN A 235 -6.78 -10.80 -14.30
CA GLN A 235 -8.16 -10.78 -14.76
C GLN A 235 -8.37 -11.74 -15.96
N LEU A 236 -7.53 -11.65 -16.98
CA LEU A 236 -7.65 -12.47 -18.19
C LEU A 236 -7.34 -13.95 -17.95
N THR A 237 -6.40 -14.25 -17.06
CA THR A 237 -5.93 -15.63 -16.81
C THR A 237 -6.84 -16.37 -15.85
N ASN A 238 -7.20 -15.74 -14.74
CA ASN A 238 -7.83 -16.41 -13.60
C ASN A 238 -9.31 -16.04 -13.42
N TYR A 239 -9.77 -14.92 -13.99
CA TYR A 239 -11.12 -14.39 -13.79
C TYR A 239 -11.86 -14.07 -15.09
N LYS A 240 -11.53 -14.82 -16.15
CA LYS A 240 -12.17 -14.65 -17.45
C LYS A 240 -13.70 -14.76 -17.31
N ASN A 241 -14.41 -13.84 -17.94
CA ASN A 241 -15.88 -13.74 -17.91
C ASN A 241 -16.49 -13.43 -16.52
N LYS A 242 -15.70 -12.99 -15.53
CA LYS A 242 -16.22 -12.55 -14.22
C LYS A 242 -16.38 -11.03 -14.22
N GLU A 243 -17.59 -10.54 -14.48
CA GLU A 243 -17.88 -9.09 -14.63
C GLU A 243 -17.57 -8.24 -13.38
N ILE A 244 -17.62 -8.87 -12.19
CA ILE A 244 -17.23 -8.24 -10.92
C ILE A 244 -15.73 -7.89 -10.87
N VAL A 245 -14.89 -8.64 -11.58
CA VAL A 245 -13.44 -8.46 -11.59
C VAL A 245 -13.05 -7.51 -12.71
N ILE A 246 -12.48 -6.37 -12.35
CA ILE A 246 -11.99 -5.36 -13.31
C ILE A 246 -10.47 -5.18 -13.23
N SER A 247 -9.90 -4.58 -14.26
CA SER A 247 -8.48 -4.21 -14.27
C SER A 247 -8.24 -2.86 -13.58
N PHE A 248 -6.98 -2.59 -13.24
CA PHE A 248 -6.54 -1.27 -12.78
C PHE A 248 -6.88 -0.14 -13.76
N GLU A 249 -6.77 -0.38 -15.06
CA GLU A 249 -7.12 0.59 -16.11
C GLU A 249 -8.61 0.96 -16.05
N GLN A 250 -9.47 -0.05 -15.88
CA GLN A 250 -10.91 0.16 -15.71
C GLN A 250 -11.22 0.95 -14.41
N LEU A 251 -10.51 0.66 -13.31
CA LEU A 251 -10.64 1.44 -12.07
C LEU A 251 -10.28 2.92 -12.28
N ILE A 252 -9.17 3.20 -12.97
CA ILE A 252 -8.74 4.58 -13.27
C ILE A 252 -9.83 5.30 -14.08
N GLN A 253 -10.38 4.65 -15.10
CA GLN A 253 -11.42 5.23 -15.93
C GLN A 253 -12.67 5.58 -15.10
N ILE A 254 -13.13 4.65 -14.23
CA ILE A 254 -14.25 4.89 -13.31
C ILE A 254 -13.96 6.09 -12.39
N CYS A 255 -12.75 6.17 -11.83
CA CYS A 255 -12.38 7.29 -10.96
C CYS A 255 -12.35 8.62 -11.72
N LYS A 256 -11.86 8.65 -12.97
CA LYS A 256 -11.84 9.87 -13.80
C LYS A 256 -13.25 10.32 -14.17
N GLU A 257 -14.12 9.40 -14.58
CA GLU A 257 -15.53 9.67 -14.86
C GLU A 257 -16.23 10.21 -13.62
N ASN A 258 -15.98 9.61 -12.46
CA ASN A 258 -16.53 10.09 -11.20
C ASN A 258 -16.03 11.50 -10.85
N ASN A 259 -14.72 11.76 -10.98
CA ASN A 259 -14.14 13.08 -10.77
C ASN A 259 -14.72 14.14 -11.73
N ALA A 260 -15.08 13.74 -12.95
CA ALA A 260 -15.65 14.66 -13.92
C ALA A 260 -17.01 15.23 -13.48
N LYS A 261 -17.80 14.47 -12.72
CA LYS A 261 -19.08 14.93 -12.13
C LYS A 261 -18.90 16.11 -11.18
N TRP A 262 -17.75 16.21 -10.53
CA TRP A 262 -17.40 17.28 -9.60
C TRP A 262 -16.84 18.52 -10.30
N ASN A 263 -16.62 18.48 -11.62
CA ASN A 263 -16.08 19.64 -12.33
C ASN A 263 -17.04 20.83 -12.38
N SER A 264 -18.35 20.61 -12.44
CA SER A 264 -19.35 21.68 -12.45
C SER A 264 -19.98 21.94 -11.07
N PHE A 265 -19.53 21.21 -10.04
CA PHE A 265 -20.07 21.35 -8.70
C PHE A 265 -19.69 22.71 -8.09
N LYS A 266 -20.68 23.42 -7.54
CA LYS A 266 -20.47 24.68 -6.82
C LYS A 266 -20.30 24.38 -5.34
N TYR A 267 -19.07 24.42 -4.87
CA TYR A 267 -18.74 24.24 -3.45
C TYR A 267 -19.17 25.48 -2.66
N SER A 268 -19.61 25.29 -1.41
CA SER A 268 -19.70 26.40 -0.48
C SER A 268 -18.32 26.88 -0.06
N GLU A 269 -18.19 28.10 0.44
CA GLU A 269 -16.90 28.64 0.92
C GLU A 269 -16.27 27.73 1.97
N ILE A 270 -17.06 27.22 2.93
CA ILE A 270 -16.59 26.28 3.96
C ILE A 270 -16.03 24.99 3.34
N GLN A 271 -16.71 24.43 2.34
CA GLN A 271 -16.25 23.21 1.67
C GLN A 271 -14.96 23.47 0.88
N LYS A 272 -14.88 24.61 0.19
CA LYS A 272 -13.70 25.03 -0.56
C LYS A 272 -12.51 25.23 0.36
N GLU A 273 -12.69 25.89 1.50
CA GLU A 273 -11.66 26.07 2.53
C GLU A 273 -11.15 24.73 3.07
N GLN A 274 -12.05 23.80 3.41
CA GLN A 274 -11.69 22.45 3.88
C GLN A 274 -10.82 21.69 2.86
N ILE A 275 -11.20 21.75 1.58
CA ILE A 275 -10.44 21.10 0.51
C ILE A 275 -9.06 21.76 0.36
N LEU A 276 -9.00 23.09 0.35
CA LEU A 276 -7.74 23.82 0.21
C LEU A 276 -6.79 23.59 1.40
N GLU A 277 -7.34 23.52 2.63
CA GLU A 277 -6.56 23.21 3.82
C GLU A 277 -5.97 21.80 3.75
N SER A 278 -6.78 20.80 3.37
CA SER A 278 -6.32 19.44 3.12
C SER A 278 -5.21 19.41 2.07
N LEU A 279 -5.42 20.05 0.91
CA LEU A 279 -4.42 20.10 -0.16
C LEU A 279 -3.12 20.77 0.30
N LYS A 280 -3.20 21.83 1.12
CA LYS A 280 -2.01 22.49 1.69
C LYS A 280 -1.22 21.55 2.61
N LYS A 281 -1.92 20.78 3.47
CA LYS A 281 -1.28 19.74 4.31
C LYS A 281 -0.57 18.69 3.44
N GLN A 282 -1.22 18.24 2.36
CA GLN A 282 -0.66 17.25 1.44
C GLN A 282 0.56 17.78 0.68
N ILE A 283 0.54 19.04 0.21
CA ILE A 283 1.68 19.70 -0.44
C ILE A 283 2.89 19.77 0.50
N ASN A 284 2.67 20.15 1.77
CA ASN A 284 3.74 20.25 2.76
C ASN A 284 4.33 18.87 3.10
N LYS A 285 3.48 17.85 3.28
CA LYS A 285 3.91 16.48 3.56
C LYS A 285 4.82 15.93 2.46
N TYR A 286 4.53 16.25 1.21
CA TYR A 286 5.24 15.77 0.03
C TYR A 286 6.27 16.77 -0.53
N GLN A 287 6.80 17.65 0.31
CA GLN A 287 7.78 18.67 -0.10
C GLN A 287 8.98 18.09 -0.89
N ASP A 288 9.43 16.88 -0.51
CA ASP A 288 10.57 16.18 -1.11
C ASP A 288 10.19 15.22 -2.26
N GLN A 289 8.89 15.12 -2.59
CA GLN A 289 8.36 14.24 -3.62
C GLN A 289 7.68 15.05 -4.72
N GLU A 290 8.51 15.71 -5.55
CA GLU A 290 8.09 16.75 -6.49
C GLU A 290 6.96 16.32 -7.44
N PHE A 291 6.94 15.06 -7.89
CA PHE A 291 5.84 14.52 -8.71
C PHE A 291 4.47 14.61 -8.01
N ILE A 292 4.40 14.16 -6.75
CA ILE A 292 3.17 14.15 -5.95
C ILE A 292 2.78 15.58 -5.55
N LYS A 293 3.76 16.38 -5.14
CA LYS A 293 3.57 17.79 -4.81
C LYS A 293 2.99 18.59 -5.97
N LYS A 294 3.54 18.44 -7.19
CA LYS A 294 3.02 19.10 -8.41
C LYS A 294 1.57 18.72 -8.69
N TYR A 295 1.20 17.46 -8.47
CA TYR A 295 -0.18 17.01 -8.59
C TYR A 295 -1.12 17.76 -7.62
N TYR A 296 -0.78 17.83 -6.33
CA TYR A 296 -1.62 18.53 -5.35
C TYR A 296 -1.68 20.05 -5.60
N GLN A 297 -0.57 20.65 -6.02
CA GLN A 297 -0.54 22.07 -6.43
C GLN A 297 -1.45 22.34 -7.63
N LYS A 298 -1.47 21.46 -8.64
CA LYS A 298 -2.36 21.57 -9.80
C LYS A 298 -3.83 21.47 -9.38
N ARG A 299 -4.15 20.56 -8.44
CA ARG A 299 -5.50 20.41 -7.88
C ARG A 299 -5.92 21.67 -7.11
N ALA A 300 -5.06 22.22 -6.25
CA ALA A 300 -5.33 23.45 -5.51
C ALA A 300 -5.57 24.66 -6.43
N LYS A 301 -4.73 24.83 -7.47
CA LYS A 301 -4.92 25.88 -8.48
C LYS A 301 -6.28 25.79 -9.17
N LYS A 302 -6.72 24.57 -9.53
CA LYS A 302 -8.04 24.36 -10.17
C LYS A 302 -9.21 24.70 -9.24
N MET A 303 -9.06 24.50 -7.93
CA MET A 303 -10.08 24.88 -6.94
C MET A 303 -10.13 26.40 -6.71
N ASN A 304 -9.02 27.13 -6.84
CA ASN A 304 -9.02 28.59 -6.72
C ASN A 304 -9.64 29.32 -7.93
N ILE A 305 -9.58 28.72 -9.12
CA ILE A 305 -10.12 29.31 -10.36
C ILE A 305 -11.66 29.16 -10.46
N LYS A 306 -12.26 28.25 -9.66
CA LYS A 306 -13.69 27.97 -9.64
C LYS A 306 -14.36 28.54 -8.40
#